data_AF-A0A520VAH0-F1
#
_entry.id   AF-A0A520VAH0-F1
#
_cell.length_a   1.000
_cell.length_b   1.000
_cell.length_c   1.000
_cell.angle_alpha   90.00
_cell.angle_beta   90.00
_cell.angle_gamma   90.00
#
_symmetry.space_group_name_H-M   'P 1'
#
loop_
_entity.id
_entity.type
_entity.pdbx_description
1 polymer ?
#
loop_
_entity_poly.entity_id
_entity_poly.type
_entity_poly.pdbx_seq_one_letter_code
_entity_poly.pdbx_strand_id
1 'polypeptide(L)'
;MESLAKKIILFSIIGVISYAAIIFVSNKREVKERSNNSLVNQSINNVDYKNTARIKTLMKSIDETYNSTNTIKLLYANELLEEGSFDKSIEILDSISNTKSVVTNELVYSLKAKAFASKGLCSVSESYSKKITQHISIKEISNIHVSNCKNE
;
A
#
# COMPACT_ATOMS: atom_id res chain seq x y z
N MET A 1 24.16 7.11 -53.13
CA MET A 1 23.70 6.06 -52.19
C MET A 1 24.46 6.07 -50.86
N GLU A 2 25.76 6.41 -50.83
CA GLU A 2 26.59 6.41 -49.62
C GLU A 2 26.08 7.32 -48.48
N SER A 3 25.50 8.49 -48.79
CA SER A 3 25.03 9.43 -47.75
C SER A 3 23.73 9.00 -47.07
N LEU A 4 22.90 8.21 -47.75
CA LEU A 4 21.62 7.71 -47.22
C LEU A 4 21.85 6.50 -46.31
N ALA A 5 22.73 5.57 -46.72
CA ALA A 5 23.14 4.44 -45.90
C ALA A 5 23.84 4.89 -44.60
N LYS A 6 24.76 5.88 -44.67
CA LYS A 6 25.41 6.44 -43.47
C LYS A 6 24.41 7.09 -42.51
N LYS A 7 23.37 7.79 -43.02
CA LYS A 7 22.30 8.35 -42.19
C LYS A 7 21.46 7.26 -41.51
N ILE A 8 21.09 6.19 -42.22
CA ILE A 8 20.33 5.07 -41.65
C ILE A 8 21.13 4.37 -40.53
N ILE A 9 22.43 4.13 -40.77
CA ILE A 9 23.33 3.54 -39.76
C ILE A 9 23.42 4.47 -38.54
N LEU A 10 23.57 5.78 -38.75
CA LEU A 10 23.63 6.75 -37.66
C LEU A 10 22.34 6.79 -36.83
N PHE A 11 21.17 6.78 -37.48
CA PHE A 11 19.88 6.72 -36.77
C PHE A 11 19.69 5.41 -36.00
N SER A 12 20.14 4.29 -36.55
CA SER A 12 20.15 2.98 -35.87
C SER A 12 21.00 3.04 -34.59
N ILE A 13 22.22 3.56 -34.68
CA ILE A 13 23.13 3.69 -33.52
C ILE A 13 22.51 4.59 -32.45
N ILE A 14 21.95 5.74 -32.83
CA ILE A 14 21.27 6.64 -31.89
C ILE A 14 20.08 5.95 -31.23
N GLY A 15 19.30 5.18 -31.99
CA GLY A 15 18.18 4.39 -31.47
C GLY A 15 18.64 3.41 -30.38
N VAL A 16 19.68 2.63 -30.65
CA VAL A 16 20.24 1.67 -29.69
C VAL A 16 20.75 2.36 -28.43
N ILE A 17 21.49 3.47 -28.57
CA ILE A 17 22.01 4.23 -27.42
C ILE A 17 20.87 4.79 -26.57
N SER A 18 19.85 5.37 -27.21
CA SER A 18 18.69 5.93 -26.51
C SER A 18 17.89 4.85 -25.77
N TYR A 19 17.72 3.67 -26.37
CA TYR A 19 17.05 2.54 -25.75
C TYR A 19 17.83 2.01 -24.53
N ALA A 20 19.16 1.87 -24.65
CA ALA A 20 20.01 1.45 -23.54
C ALA A 20 19.97 2.45 -22.38
N ALA A 21 19.95 3.76 -22.67
CA ALA A 21 19.82 4.80 -21.66
C ALA A 21 18.47 4.72 -20.91
N ILE A 22 17.37 4.47 -21.62
CA ILE A 22 16.05 4.27 -21.02
C ILE A 22 16.05 3.07 -20.06
N ILE A 23 16.58 1.92 -20.50
CA ILE A 23 16.67 0.72 -19.64
C ILE A 23 17.51 1.01 -18.39
N PHE A 24 18.67 1.65 -18.56
CA PHE A 24 19.55 1.96 -17.44
C PHE A 24 18.86 2.86 -16.39
N VAL A 25 18.14 3.88 -16.84
CA VAL A 25 17.39 4.78 -15.94
C VAL A 25 16.25 4.03 -15.23
N SER A 26 15.49 3.21 -15.95
CA SER A 26 14.40 2.42 -15.37
C SER A 26 14.92 1.43 -14.33
N ASN A 27 16.00 0.69 -14.63
CA ASN A 27 16.60 -0.25 -13.70
C ASN A 27 17.13 0.45 -12.44
N LYS A 28 17.75 1.63 -12.58
CA LYS A 28 18.20 2.43 -11.43
C LYS A 28 17.04 2.90 -10.54
N ARG A 29 15.89 3.24 -11.13
CA ARG A 29 14.67 3.58 -10.37
C ARG A 29 14.15 2.38 -9.60
N GLU A 30 14.01 1.23 -10.26
CA GLU A 30 13.55 -0.01 -9.61
C GLU A 30 14.45 -0.43 -8.44
N VAL A 31 15.78 -0.37 -8.61
CA VAL A 31 16.74 -0.69 -7.54
C VAL A 31 16.57 0.26 -6.35
N LYS A 32 16.36 1.55 -6.60
CA LYS A 32 16.10 2.53 -5.55
C LYS A 32 14.78 2.27 -4.82
N GLU A 33 13.73 1.93 -5.55
CA GLU A 33 12.43 1.56 -4.97
C GLU A 33 12.53 0.32 -4.09
N ARG A 34 13.21 -0.74 -4.55
CA ARG A 34 13.46 -1.94 -3.74
C ARG A 34 14.26 -1.63 -2.48
N SER A 35 15.29 -0.78 -2.58
CA SER A 35 16.09 -0.37 -1.42
C SER A 35 15.27 0.43 -0.41
N ASN A 36 14.45 1.38 -0.87
CA ASN A 36 13.55 2.14 0.00
C ASN A 36 12.54 1.22 0.70
N ASN A 37 11.92 0.30 -0.04
CA ASN A 37 10.99 -0.68 0.53
C ASN A 37 11.67 -1.57 1.58
N SER A 38 12.93 -1.97 1.34
CA SER A 38 13.72 -2.73 2.30
C SER A 38 13.96 -1.95 3.60
N LEU A 39 14.37 -0.67 3.51
CA LEU A 39 14.58 0.19 4.69
C LEU A 39 13.29 0.41 5.48
N VAL A 40 12.17 0.64 4.78
CA VAL A 40 10.85 0.76 5.41
C VAL A 40 10.46 -0.54 6.10
N ASN A 41 10.59 -1.68 5.43
CA ASN A 41 10.29 -3.00 6.01
C ASN A 41 11.18 -3.32 7.21
N GLN A 42 12.46 -2.96 7.17
CA GLN A 42 13.37 -3.13 8.30
C GLN A 42 12.96 -2.25 9.48
N SER A 43 12.55 -1.01 9.21
CA SER A 43 12.07 -0.06 10.22
C SER A 43 10.75 -0.52 10.85
N ILE A 44 9.85 -1.09 10.04
CA ILE A 44 8.65 -1.76 10.52
C ILE A 44 9.08 -2.93 11.39
N ASN A 45 9.85 -3.90 10.89
CA ASN A 45 10.24 -5.10 11.64
C ASN A 45 10.98 -4.84 12.97
N ASN A 46 11.54 -3.65 13.16
CA ASN A 46 12.14 -3.22 14.42
C ASN A 46 11.07 -2.84 15.47
N VAL A 47 10.26 -3.84 15.85
CA VAL A 47 9.52 -4.14 17.10
C VAL A 47 8.69 -3.05 17.82
N ASP A 48 8.98 -1.75 17.73
CA ASP A 48 8.30 -0.73 18.54
C ASP A 48 6.81 -0.57 18.20
N TYR A 49 6.42 -0.83 16.95
CA TYR A 49 5.02 -0.84 16.51
C TYR A 49 4.22 -2.08 16.98
N LYS A 50 4.87 -3.12 17.53
CA LYS A 50 4.18 -4.30 18.09
C LYS A 50 3.81 -4.11 19.56
N ASN A 51 4.19 -3.00 20.18
CA ASN A 51 3.91 -2.75 21.59
C ASN A 51 2.52 -2.11 21.74
N THR A 52 1.50 -2.95 21.83
CA THR A 52 0.07 -2.60 21.99
C THR A 52 -0.16 -1.57 23.10
N ALA A 53 0.57 -1.68 24.22
CA ALA A 53 0.44 -0.76 25.36
C ALA A 53 0.97 0.63 25.02
N ARG A 54 2.09 0.72 24.28
CA ARG A 54 2.60 1.99 23.75
C ARG A 54 1.66 2.58 22.71
N ILE A 55 1.11 1.80 21.78
CA ILE A 55 0.13 2.31 20.79
C ILE A 55 -1.12 2.87 21.48
N LYS A 56 -1.70 2.14 22.44
CA LYS A 56 -2.87 2.62 23.20
C LYS A 56 -2.57 3.90 23.99
N THR A 57 -1.37 4.00 24.55
CA THR A 57 -0.93 5.22 25.26
C THR A 57 -0.74 6.37 24.29
N LEU A 58 -0.14 6.11 23.12
CA LEU A 58 0.04 7.08 22.05
C LEU A 58 -1.30 7.62 21.55
N MET A 59 -2.27 6.73 21.30
CA MET A 59 -3.64 7.09 20.94
C MET A 59 -4.31 8.01 21.97
N LYS A 60 -4.14 7.72 23.26
CA LYS A 60 -4.69 8.55 24.35
C LYS A 60 -3.99 9.89 24.48
N SER A 61 -2.71 9.96 24.11
CA SER A 61 -1.88 11.17 24.25
C SER A 61 -2.02 12.14 23.07
N ILE A 62 -2.65 11.72 21.99
CA ILE A 62 -2.72 12.52 20.76
C ILE A 62 -4.04 13.27 20.70
N ASP A 63 -3.92 14.56 20.40
CA ASP A 63 -5.04 15.45 20.13
C ASP A 63 -5.81 14.95 18.89
N GLU A 64 -7.11 14.74 19.04
CA GLU A 64 -8.00 14.23 17.99
C GLU A 64 -8.01 15.14 16.74
N THR A 65 -7.55 16.38 16.88
CA THR A 65 -7.49 17.39 15.81
C THR A 65 -6.37 17.21 14.79
N TYR A 66 -5.36 16.37 15.04
CA TYR A 66 -4.22 16.19 14.13
C TYR A 66 -4.36 15.02 13.13
N ASN A 67 -3.90 15.21 11.89
CA ASN A 67 -3.94 14.17 10.83
C ASN A 67 -3.12 12.92 11.16
N SER A 68 -2.08 13.03 12.00
CA SER A 68 -1.29 11.90 12.51
C SER A 68 -2.13 10.88 13.29
N THR A 69 -3.28 11.32 13.82
CA THR A 69 -4.26 10.46 14.50
C THR A 69 -4.80 9.38 13.56
N ASN A 70 -4.95 9.66 12.26
CA ASN A 70 -5.46 8.66 11.31
C ASN A 70 -4.44 7.55 11.02
N THR A 71 -3.16 7.88 10.90
CA THR A 71 -2.10 6.87 10.73
C THR A 71 -2.05 5.93 11.93
N ILE A 72 -2.20 6.45 13.14
CA ILE A 72 -2.18 5.64 14.36
C ILE A 72 -3.45 4.79 14.47
N LYS A 73 -4.61 5.34 14.12
CA LYS A 73 -5.86 4.56 14.03
C LYS A 73 -5.75 3.43 13.01
N LEU A 74 -5.11 3.65 11.85
CA LEU A 74 -4.84 2.60 10.86
C LEU A 74 -3.95 1.48 11.43
N LEU A 75 -2.86 1.85 12.12
CA LEU A 75 -1.96 0.88 12.74
C LEU A 75 -2.69 0.06 13.81
N TYR A 76 -3.46 0.73 14.68
CA TYR A 76 -4.21 0.07 15.75
C TYR A 76 -5.31 -0.84 15.21
N ALA A 77 -6.04 -0.40 14.17
CA ALA A 77 -7.01 -1.24 13.50
C ALA A 77 -6.35 -2.50 12.92
N ASN A 78 -5.22 -2.37 12.22
CA ASN A 78 -4.52 -3.53 11.68
C ASN A 78 -4.05 -4.50 12.78
N GLU A 79 -3.56 -4.00 13.90
CA GLU A 79 -3.21 -4.82 15.07
C GLU A 79 -4.42 -5.60 15.59
N LEU A 80 -5.57 -4.93 15.75
CA LEU A 80 -6.82 -5.60 16.16
C LEU A 80 -7.24 -6.72 15.18
N LEU A 81 -6.95 -6.59 13.88
CA LEU A 81 -7.21 -7.67 12.91
C LEU A 81 -6.30 -8.87 13.15
N GLU A 82 -5.01 -8.66 13.45
CA GLU A 82 -4.09 -9.76 13.79
C GLU A 82 -4.50 -10.47 15.09
N GLU A 83 -5.12 -9.75 16.03
CA GLU A 83 -5.66 -10.30 17.28
C GLU A 83 -7.06 -10.96 17.12
N GLY A 84 -7.65 -10.95 15.92
CA GLY A 84 -8.99 -11.49 15.67
C GLY A 84 -10.15 -10.59 16.14
N SER A 85 -9.87 -9.37 16.59
CA SER A 85 -10.85 -8.39 17.08
C SER A 85 -11.47 -7.59 15.92
N PHE A 86 -12.12 -8.29 14.98
CA PHE A 86 -12.58 -7.72 13.70
C PHE A 86 -13.59 -6.58 13.86
N ASP A 87 -14.60 -6.73 14.73
CA ASP A 87 -15.64 -5.70 14.92
C ASP A 87 -15.05 -4.39 15.46
N LYS A 88 -14.16 -4.50 16.45
CA LYS A 88 -13.47 -3.35 17.02
C LYS A 88 -12.54 -2.68 16.00
N SER A 89 -11.86 -3.47 15.17
CA SER A 89 -11.07 -2.91 14.07
C SER A 89 -11.96 -2.11 13.11
N ILE A 90 -13.13 -2.63 12.74
CA ILE A 90 -14.06 -1.96 11.82
C ILE A 90 -14.55 -0.64 12.43
N GLU A 91 -14.90 -0.61 13.72
CA GLU A 91 -15.29 0.60 14.43
C GLU A 91 -14.21 1.69 14.37
N ILE A 92 -12.95 1.32 14.63
CA ILE A 92 -11.82 2.25 14.53
C ILE A 92 -11.67 2.76 13.09
N LEU A 93 -11.78 1.89 12.09
CA LEU A 93 -11.70 2.25 10.67
C LEU A 93 -12.86 3.13 10.21
N ASP A 94 -14.06 2.96 10.77
CA ASP A 94 -15.23 3.82 10.51
C ASP A 94 -15.03 5.23 11.10
N SER A 95 -14.27 5.35 12.20
CA SER A 95 -13.94 6.66 12.79
C SER A 95 -12.96 7.49 11.95
N ILE A 96 -12.28 6.88 10.96
CA ILE A 96 -11.38 7.58 10.04
C ILE A 96 -12.22 8.15 8.89
N SER A 97 -12.78 9.34 9.12
CA SER A 97 -13.60 10.05 8.13
C SER A 97 -12.93 11.34 7.63
N ASN A 98 -13.38 11.85 6.49
CA ASN A 98 -13.01 13.17 5.93
C ASN A 98 -11.51 13.39 5.67
N THR A 99 -10.76 12.34 5.38
CA THR A 99 -9.35 12.48 4.99
C THR A 99 -9.25 12.95 3.53
N LYS A 100 -8.48 14.03 3.31
CA LYS A 100 -8.07 14.47 1.95
C LYS A 100 -7.03 13.54 1.32
N SER A 101 -6.50 12.58 2.10
CA SER A 101 -5.42 11.69 1.68
C SER A 101 -6.01 10.46 1.00
N VAL A 102 -5.82 10.37 -0.31
CA VAL A 102 -6.30 9.20 -1.09
C VAL A 102 -5.69 7.91 -0.56
N VAL A 103 -4.39 7.90 -0.28
CA VAL A 103 -3.70 6.71 0.26
C VAL A 103 -4.28 6.29 1.61
N THR A 104 -4.65 7.23 2.48
CA THR A 104 -5.28 6.91 3.78
C THR A 104 -6.65 6.26 3.56
N ASN A 105 -7.47 6.81 2.65
CA ASN A 105 -8.78 6.26 2.33
C ASN A 105 -8.68 4.85 1.74
N GLU A 106 -7.71 4.61 0.85
CA GLU A 106 -7.48 3.29 0.25
C GLU A 106 -6.94 2.27 1.25
N LEU A 107 -6.09 2.68 2.21
CA LEU A 107 -5.68 1.83 3.32
C LEU A 107 -6.86 1.45 4.21
N VAL A 108 -7.77 2.39 4.51
CA VAL A 108 -9.02 2.09 5.23
C VAL A 108 -9.84 1.04 4.48
N TYR A 109 -10.03 1.20 3.17
CA TYR A 109 -10.77 0.22 2.37
C TYR A 109 -10.10 -1.15 2.35
N SER A 110 -8.77 -1.20 2.23
CA SER A 110 -8.01 -2.45 2.25
C SER A 110 -8.17 -3.19 3.58
N LEU A 111 -8.03 -2.48 4.71
CA LEU A 111 -8.20 -3.07 6.05
C LEU A 111 -9.64 -3.50 6.32
N LYS A 112 -10.65 -2.76 5.84
CA LYS A 112 -12.05 -3.20 5.90
C LYS A 112 -12.26 -4.46 5.07
N ALA A 113 -11.68 -4.53 3.87
CA ALA A 113 -11.76 -5.73 3.05
C ALA A 113 -11.16 -6.94 3.78
N LYS A 114 -9.99 -6.79 4.41
CA LYS A 114 -9.39 -7.83 5.27
C LYS A 114 -10.33 -8.24 6.42
N ALA A 115 -10.86 -7.28 7.17
CA ALA A 115 -11.75 -7.54 8.31
C ALA A 115 -13.00 -8.33 7.90
N PHE A 116 -13.68 -7.90 6.83
CA PHE A 116 -14.88 -8.59 6.35
C PHE A 116 -14.58 -9.96 5.75
N ALA A 117 -13.43 -10.11 5.07
CA ALA A 117 -12.98 -11.42 4.59
C ALA A 117 -12.77 -12.40 5.74
N SER A 118 -12.07 -11.98 6.80
CA SER A 118 -11.85 -12.81 8.00
C SER A 118 -13.13 -13.16 8.76
N LYS A 119 -14.22 -12.43 8.54
CA LYS A 119 -15.56 -12.75 9.05
C LYS A 119 -16.39 -13.63 8.10
N GLY A 120 -15.83 -14.09 6.98
CA GLY A 120 -16.54 -14.85 5.95
C GLY A 120 -17.49 -14.01 5.07
N LEU A 121 -17.45 -12.68 5.17
CA LEU A 121 -18.32 -11.77 4.44
C LEU A 121 -17.67 -11.34 3.11
N CYS A 122 -17.39 -12.31 2.24
CA CYS A 122 -16.56 -12.09 1.03
C CYS A 122 -17.13 -11.06 0.06
N SER A 123 -18.46 -11.00 -0.11
CA SER A 123 -19.10 -10.00 -0.98
C SER A 123 -18.89 -8.56 -0.47
N VAL A 124 -18.91 -8.38 0.85
CA VAL A 124 -18.66 -7.07 1.48
C VAL A 124 -17.17 -6.72 1.35
N SER A 125 -16.29 -7.70 1.58
CA SER A 125 -14.85 -7.55 1.37
C SER A 125 -14.52 -7.09 -0.05
N GLU A 126 -15.12 -7.74 -1.05
CA GLU A 126 -14.93 -7.40 -2.46
C GLU A 126 -15.40 -5.97 -2.78
N SER A 127 -16.54 -5.56 -2.22
CA SER A 127 -17.07 -4.20 -2.38
C SER A 127 -16.08 -3.14 -1.89
N TYR A 128 -15.43 -3.36 -0.74
CA TYR A 128 -14.39 -2.46 -0.25
C TYR A 128 -13.13 -2.49 -1.10
N SER A 129 -12.67 -3.68 -1.50
CA SER A 129 -11.51 -3.81 -2.39
C SER A 129 -11.72 -3.03 -3.69
N LYS A 130 -12.91 -3.08 -4.30
CA LYS A 130 -13.25 -2.35 -5.53
C LYS A 130 -13.14 -0.81 -5.42
N LYS A 131 -13.18 -0.26 -4.22
CA LYS A 131 -13.02 1.20 -3.99
C LYS A 131 -11.57 1.68 -4.09
N ILE A 132 -10.59 0.76 -4.09
CA ILE A 132 -9.17 1.08 -4.26
C ILE A 132 -8.88 1.16 -5.77
N THR A 133 -8.45 2.33 -6.23
CA THR A 133 -8.30 2.63 -7.67
C THR A 133 -6.94 3.22 -8.03
N GLN A 134 -6.27 3.93 -7.13
CA GLN A 134 -5.03 4.64 -7.44
C GLN A 134 -3.77 3.81 -7.12
N HIS A 135 -3.71 3.17 -5.95
CA HIS A 135 -2.52 2.43 -5.54
C HIS A 135 -2.65 0.93 -5.81
N ILE A 136 -2.03 0.48 -6.90
CA ILE A 136 -2.04 -0.92 -7.35
C ILE A 136 -1.57 -1.87 -6.24
N SER A 137 -0.51 -1.52 -5.50
CA SER A 137 0.01 -2.33 -4.39
C SER A 137 -1.02 -2.55 -3.28
N ILE A 138 -1.79 -1.51 -2.91
CA ILE A 138 -2.86 -1.62 -1.91
C ILE A 138 -3.99 -2.49 -2.45
N LYS A 139 -4.32 -2.35 -3.74
CA LYS A 139 -5.35 -3.14 -4.42
C LYS A 139 -5.00 -4.63 -4.46
N GLU A 140 -3.75 -4.97 -4.77
CA GLU A 140 -3.24 -6.35 -4.80
C GLU A 140 -3.36 -7.01 -3.42
N ILE A 141 -2.90 -6.33 -2.36
CA ILE A 141 -3.02 -6.82 -0.98
C ILE A 141 -4.49 -7.06 -0.63
N SER A 142 -5.37 -6.10 -0.93
CA SER A 142 -6.80 -6.23 -0.66
C SER A 142 -7.44 -7.41 -1.43
N ASN A 143 -7.06 -7.62 -2.68
CA ASN A 143 -7.54 -8.72 -3.51
C ASN A 143 -7.11 -10.10 -2.98
N ILE A 144 -5.93 -10.23 -2.38
CA ILE A 144 -5.49 -11.49 -1.75
C ILE A 144 -6.48 -11.91 -0.67
N HIS A 145 -6.92 -10.98 0.19
CA HIS A 145 -7.92 -11.28 1.23
C HIS A 145 -9.28 -11.71 0.65
N VAL A 146 -9.74 -11.05 -0.41
CA VAL A 146 -11.00 -11.41 -1.09
C VAL A 146 -10.92 -12.81 -1.71
N SER A 147 -9.81 -13.11 -2.40
CA SER A 147 -9.61 -14.40 -3.04
C SER A 147 -9.55 -15.53 -2.01
N ASN A 148 -8.82 -15.34 -0.91
CA ASN A 148 -8.74 -16.34 0.15
C ASN A 148 -10.13 -16.61 0.75
N CYS A 149 -10.91 -15.57 1.06
CA CYS A 149 -12.27 -15.71 1.58
C CYS A 149 -13.18 -16.54 0.67
N LYS A 150 -13.07 -16.39 -0.65
CA LYS A 150 -13.90 -17.13 -1.62
C LYS A 150 -13.52 -18.59 -1.77
N ASN A 151 -12.31 -18.96 -1.37
CA ASN A 151 -11.73 -20.28 -1.54
C ASN A 151 -11.70 -21.09 -0.23
N GLU A 152 -12.09 -20.48 0.90
CA GLU A 152 -12.34 -21.12 2.19
C GLU A 152 -13.78 -21.65 2.28
#